data_AF-A0A3M1NK72-F1
#
_entry.id   AF-A0A3M1NK72-F1
#
_cell.length_a   1.000
_cell.length_b   1.000
_cell.length_c   1.000
_cell.angle_alpha   90.00
_cell.angle_beta   90.00
_cell.angle_gamma   90.00
#
_symmetry.space_group_name_H-M   'P 1'
#
loop_
_entity.id
_entity.type
_entity.pdbx_description
1 polymer ?
#
loop_
_entity_poly.entity_id
_entity_poly.type
_entity_poly.pdbx_seq_one_letter_code
_entity_poly.pdbx_strand_id
1 'polypeptide(L)'
;MIQRIQSLYLLLGAVLMAVVVFGLGAYWNLPLTSAGWLVPAFRVLGSLTVLVGVAAIFLYKDRSKPGKLLPGLRRQRKIVVGVQVLTVLAMAALFAVLYLARRFQVSTDPGGMAVLALPVAAYVCFYLARLGIDRDIRELVKADQFRLRD
;
A
#
# COMPACT_ATOMS: atom_id res chain seq x y z
N MET A 1 -21.93 -4.63 3.94
CA MET A 1 -20.92 -4.63 5.03
C MET A 1 -19.47 -4.86 4.54
N ILE A 2 -19.25 -5.31 3.31
CA ILE A 2 -17.91 -5.52 2.69
C ILE A 2 -17.01 -4.27 2.65
N GLN A 3 -17.61 -3.07 2.60
CA GLN A 3 -16.93 -1.77 2.64
C GLN A 3 -15.98 -1.58 3.84
N ARG A 4 -16.37 -2.06 5.03
CA ARG A 4 -15.59 -1.87 6.27
C ARG A 4 -14.25 -2.59 6.20
N ILE A 5 -14.25 -3.76 5.56
CA ILE A 5 -13.09 -4.66 5.52
C ILE A 5 -12.03 -4.11 4.56
N GLN A 6 -12.43 -3.56 3.41
CA GLN A 6 -11.49 -2.94 2.47
C GLN A 6 -10.76 -1.72 3.06
N SER A 7 -11.51 -0.80 3.69
CA SER A 7 -10.91 0.36 4.35
C SER A 7 -9.97 -0.04 5.48
N LEU A 8 -10.29 -1.13 6.20
CA LEU A 8 -9.44 -1.67 7.25
C LEU A 8 -8.12 -2.18 6.68
N TYR A 9 -8.15 -2.92 5.56
CA TYR A 9 -6.92 -3.38 4.91
C TYR A 9 -6.07 -2.24 4.33
N LEU A 10 -6.69 -1.19 3.77
CA LEU A 10 -5.97 0.01 3.32
C LEU A 10 -5.31 0.74 4.50
N LEU A 11 -6.04 0.91 5.59
CA LEU A 11 -5.53 1.52 6.81
C LEU A 11 -4.38 0.69 7.39
N LEU A 12 -4.57 -0.62 7.51
CA LEU A 12 -3.57 -1.52 8.06
C LEU A 12 -2.30 -1.51 7.20
N GLY A 13 -2.42 -1.62 5.87
CA GLY A 13 -1.28 -1.50 4.97
C GLY A 13 -0.54 -0.16 5.10
N ALA A 14 -1.28 0.95 5.23
CA ALA A 14 -0.69 2.27 5.45
C ALA A 14 0.02 2.37 6.81
N VAL A 15 -0.56 1.81 7.88
CA VAL A 15 0.06 1.77 9.21
C VAL A 15 1.34 0.94 9.19
N LEU A 16 1.33 -0.25 8.56
CA LEU A 16 2.51 -1.09 8.44
C LEU A 16 3.62 -0.35 7.69
N MET A 17 3.31 0.32 6.58
CA MET A 17 4.28 1.16 5.88
C MET A 17 4.76 2.34 6.74
N ALA A 18 3.88 2.98 7.53
CA ALA A 18 4.28 4.06 8.42
C ALA A 18 5.24 3.58 9.52
N VAL A 19 5.02 2.40 10.10
CA VAL A 19 5.95 1.77 11.05
C VAL A 19 7.31 1.53 10.38
N VAL A 20 7.32 1.11 9.11
CA VAL A 20 8.56 0.88 8.34
C VAL A 20 9.18 2.16 7.78
N VAL A 21 8.55 3.32 7.87
CA VAL A 21 9.18 4.58 7.41
C VAL A 21 9.62 5.43 8.58
N PHE A 22 8.81 5.46 9.65
CA PHE A 22 9.00 6.34 10.79
C PHE A 22 9.39 5.58 12.06
N GLY A 23 8.89 4.36 12.27
CA GLY A 23 9.08 3.61 13.51
C GLY A 23 10.43 2.87 13.59
N LEU A 24 10.87 2.25 12.50
CA LEU A 24 12.11 1.46 12.47
C LEU A 24 13.31 2.24 11.86
N GLY A 25 13.28 3.59 11.97
CA GLY A 25 14.25 4.52 11.37
C GLY A 25 15.73 4.18 11.59
N ALA A 26 16.04 3.56 12.73
CA ALA A 26 17.39 3.13 13.09
C ALA A 26 17.98 2.10 12.12
N TYR A 27 17.16 1.27 11.47
CA TYR A 27 17.62 0.17 10.62
C TYR A 27 18.05 0.59 9.21
N TRP A 28 17.65 1.77 8.75
CA TRP A 28 18.02 2.30 7.43
C TRP A 28 18.67 3.69 7.48
N ASN A 29 18.91 4.25 8.66
CA ASN A 29 19.83 5.38 8.87
C ASN A 29 21.29 4.90 8.85
N LEU A 30 21.69 4.32 7.72
CA LEU A 30 23.02 3.75 7.54
C LEU A 30 23.92 4.78 6.85
N PRO A 31 25.17 4.98 7.30
CA PRO A 31 26.12 5.82 6.60
C PRO A 31 26.53 5.14 5.28
N LEU A 32 25.79 5.43 4.21
CA LEU A 32 26.08 4.99 2.86
C LEU A 32 26.98 6.03 2.19
N THR A 33 28.29 5.79 2.18
CA THR A 33 29.28 6.69 1.56
C THR A 33 29.12 6.79 0.03
N SER A 34 28.58 5.77 -0.63
CA SER A 34 28.39 5.71 -2.08
C SER A 34 26.94 5.88 -2.57
N ALA A 35 25.94 5.84 -1.67
CA ALA A 35 24.52 5.85 -2.03
C ALA A 35 23.65 6.63 -1.03
N GLY A 36 24.13 7.79 -0.58
CA GLY A 36 23.43 8.65 0.39
C GLY A 36 22.03 9.13 -0.04
N TRP A 37 21.72 9.11 -1.34
CA TRP A 37 20.41 9.48 -1.89
C TRP A 37 19.36 8.37 -1.75
N LEU A 38 19.77 7.12 -1.50
CA LEU A 38 18.87 5.96 -1.47
C LEU A 38 17.94 5.99 -0.24
N VAL A 39 18.46 6.46 0.90
CA VAL A 39 17.70 6.62 2.15
C VAL A 39 16.59 7.68 2.02
N PRO A 40 16.86 8.92 1.56
CA PRO A 40 15.80 9.89 1.34
C PRO A 40 14.82 9.44 0.24
N ALA A 41 15.27 8.75 -0.81
CA ALA A 41 14.37 8.20 -1.83
C ALA A 41 13.39 7.17 -1.24
N PHE A 42 13.87 6.25 -0.40
CA PHE A 42 13.02 5.31 0.32
C PHE A 42 12.00 6.02 1.21
N ARG A 43 12.42 7.04 1.98
CA ARG A 43 11.52 7.82 2.83
C ARG A 43 10.42 8.52 2.04
N VAL A 44 10.76 9.11 0.88
CA VAL A 44 9.80 9.77 0.01
C VAL A 44 8.80 8.75 -0.55
N LEU A 45 9.28 7.63 -1.10
CA LEU A 45 8.42 6.56 -1.62
C LEU A 45 7.51 5.96 -0.56
N GLY A 46 8.05 5.65 0.62
CA GLY A 46 7.29 5.11 1.74
C GLY A 46 6.24 6.12 2.25
N SER A 47 6.61 7.39 2.43
CA SER A 47 5.67 8.43 2.86
C SER A 47 4.55 8.65 1.84
N LEU A 48 4.88 8.65 0.54
CA LEU A 48 3.87 8.70 -0.53
C LEU A 48 2.93 7.49 -0.47
N THR A 49 3.46 6.30 -0.21
CA THR A 49 2.65 5.08 -0.06
C THR A 49 1.65 5.22 1.08
N VAL A 50 2.09 5.75 2.23
CA VAL A 50 1.22 6.00 3.40
C VAL A 50 0.14 7.03 3.05
N LEU A 51 0.53 8.18 2.48
CA LEU A 51 -0.41 9.26 2.15
C LEU A 51 -1.46 8.81 1.13
N VAL A 52 -1.04 8.15 0.07
CA VAL A 52 -1.96 7.67 -0.98
C VAL A 52 -2.83 6.53 -0.45
N GLY A 53 -2.28 5.64 0.38
CA GLY A 53 -3.05 4.57 1.04
C GLY A 53 -4.17 5.12 1.94
N VAL A 54 -3.86 6.14 2.74
CA VAL A 54 -4.85 6.85 3.58
C VAL A 54 -5.86 7.61 2.73
N ALA A 55 -5.40 8.37 1.73
CA ALA A 55 -6.27 9.11 0.82
C ALA A 55 -7.25 8.18 0.08
N ALA A 56 -6.82 6.96 -0.29
CA ALA A 56 -7.64 5.95 -0.95
C ALA A 56 -8.84 5.49 -0.10
N ILE A 57 -8.79 5.65 1.23
CA ILE A 57 -9.92 5.38 2.14
C ILE A 57 -11.03 6.41 1.92
N PHE A 58 -10.68 7.70 1.81
CA PHE A 58 -11.64 8.79 1.66
C PHE A 58 -12.27 8.87 0.27
N LEU A 59 -11.60 8.36 -0.76
CA LEU A 59 -12.13 8.29 -2.13
C LEU A 59 -13.43 7.46 -2.25
N TYR A 60 -13.77 6.64 -1.26
CA TYR A 60 -14.99 5.84 -1.27
C TYR A 60 -16.26 6.63 -0.89
N LYS A 61 -16.14 7.85 -0.33
CA LYS A 61 -17.28 8.63 0.17
C LYS A 61 -18.28 9.06 -0.91
N ASP A 62 -17.89 9.01 -2.19
CA ASP A 62 -18.71 9.44 -3.33
C ASP A 62 -19.83 8.46 -3.77
N ARG A 63 -20.12 7.40 -3.00
CA ARG A 63 -21.24 6.48 -3.29
C ARG A 63 -22.65 7.09 -3.14
N SER A 64 -22.79 8.29 -2.58
CA SER A 64 -24.11 8.95 -2.44
C SER A 64 -24.79 9.27 -3.77
N LYS A 65 -24.10 9.17 -4.91
CA LYS A 65 -24.67 9.37 -6.24
C LYS A 65 -24.75 8.03 -6.99
N PRO A 66 -25.94 7.40 -7.13
CA PRO A 66 -26.10 6.08 -7.75
C PRO A 66 -25.48 5.96 -9.15
N GLY A 67 -25.52 7.03 -9.95
CA GLY A 67 -24.91 7.06 -11.30
C GLY A 67 -23.38 7.16 -11.35
N LYS A 68 -22.69 7.34 -10.22
CA LYS A 68 -21.22 7.53 -10.17
C LYS A 68 -20.45 6.43 -9.40
N LEU A 69 -21.14 5.40 -8.91
CA LEU A 69 -20.49 4.31 -8.14
C LEU A 69 -19.42 3.57 -8.94
N LEU A 70 -19.75 3.14 -10.15
CA LEU A 70 -18.86 2.34 -11.00
C LEU A 70 -17.55 3.08 -11.37
N PRO A 71 -17.59 4.34 -11.87
CA PRO A 71 -16.36 5.08 -12.17
C PRO A 71 -15.55 5.42 -10.91
N GLY A 72 -16.20 5.66 -9.77
CA GLY A 72 -15.53 5.88 -8.48
C GLY A 72 -14.69 4.67 -8.03
N LEU A 73 -15.28 3.47 -8.11
CA LEU A 73 -14.58 2.22 -7.77
C LEU A 73 -13.43 1.91 -8.73
N ARG A 74 -13.59 2.16 -10.03
CA ARG A 74 -12.50 2.01 -11.02
C ARG A 74 -11.33 2.94 -10.71
N ARG A 75 -11.61 4.19 -10.32
CA ARG A 75 -10.58 5.15 -9.92
C ARG A 75 -9.87 4.68 -8.65
N GLN A 76 -10.63 4.22 -7.65
CA GLN A 76 -10.04 3.68 -6.42
C GLN A 76 -9.14 2.47 -6.70
N ARG A 77 -9.59 1.52 -7.54
CA ARG A 77 -8.77 0.39 -7.97
C ARG A 77 -7.44 0.84 -8.57
N LYS A 78 -7.46 1.83 -9.47
CA LYS A 78 -6.25 2.38 -10.09
C LYS A 78 -5.30 2.97 -9.05
N ILE A 79 -5.83 3.69 -8.06
CA ILE A 79 -5.04 4.26 -6.96
C ILE A 79 -4.43 3.15 -6.10
N VAL A 80 -5.20 2.13 -5.71
CA VAL A 80 -4.70 1.00 -4.90
C VAL A 80 -3.60 0.23 -5.64
N VAL A 81 -3.75 0.02 -6.95
CA VAL A 81 -2.67 -0.56 -7.77
C VAL A 81 -1.44 0.34 -7.77
N GLY A 82 -1.61 1.66 -7.83
CA GLY A 82 -0.51 2.61 -7.67
C GLY A 82 0.20 2.47 -6.32
N VAL A 83 -0.55 2.34 -5.22
CA VAL A 83 -0.01 2.10 -3.87
C VAL A 83 0.76 0.78 -3.81
N GLN A 84 0.26 -0.29 -4.45
CA GLN A 84 0.97 -1.57 -4.55
C GLN A 84 2.31 -1.41 -5.26
N VAL A 85 2.34 -0.71 -6.40
CA VAL A 85 3.58 -0.44 -7.15
C VAL A 85 4.56 0.38 -6.30
N LEU A 86 4.09 1.44 -5.63
CA LEU A 86 4.92 2.23 -4.72
C LEU A 86 5.49 1.38 -3.58
N THR A 87 4.69 0.47 -3.02
CA THR A 87 5.13 -0.46 -1.97
C THR A 87 6.25 -1.37 -2.47
N VAL A 88 6.13 -1.92 -3.68
CA VAL A 88 7.16 -2.77 -4.30
C VAL A 88 8.43 -1.96 -4.58
N LEU A 89 8.31 -0.74 -5.08
CA LEU A 89 9.46 0.15 -5.30
C LEU A 89 10.16 0.50 -3.97
N ALA A 90 9.39 0.76 -2.90
CA ALA A 90 9.93 0.99 -1.58
C ALA A 90 10.65 -0.26 -1.04
N MET A 91 10.11 -1.47 -1.25
CA MET A 91 10.79 -2.73 -0.92
C MET A 91 12.11 -2.90 -1.67
N ALA A 92 12.12 -2.64 -2.98
CA ALA A 92 13.33 -2.74 -3.79
C ALA A 92 14.40 -1.74 -3.31
N ALA A 93 13.99 -0.50 -3.00
CA ALA A 93 14.88 0.51 -2.42
C ALA A 93 15.43 0.08 -1.05
N LEU A 94 14.59 -0.47 -0.18
CA LEU A 94 14.99 -1.01 1.13
C LEU A 94 16.02 -2.13 0.98
N PHE A 95 15.76 -3.09 0.08
CA PHE A 95 16.69 -4.18 -0.18
C PHE A 95 18.03 -3.67 -0.73
N ALA A 96 18.00 -2.71 -1.66
CA ALA A 96 19.20 -2.07 -2.18
C ALA A 96 20.01 -1.34 -1.08
N VAL A 97 19.35 -0.65 -0.15
CA VAL A 97 19.99 -0.02 1.03
C VAL A 97 20.72 -1.07 1.85
N LEU A 98 20.03 -2.16 2.22
CA LEU A 98 20.58 -3.22 3.07
C LEU A 98 21.74 -3.96 2.39
N TYR A 99 21.61 -4.22 1.09
CA TYR A 99 22.64 -4.84 0.26
C TYR A 99 23.92 -3.99 0.21
N LEU A 100 23.78 -2.71 -0.12
CA LEU A 100 24.92 -1.79 -0.24
C LEU A 100 25.61 -1.54 1.10
N ALA A 101 24.84 -1.50 2.19
CA ALA A 101 25.38 -1.36 3.53
C ALA A 101 25.99 -2.66 4.09
N ARG A 102 25.96 -3.77 3.33
CA ARG A 102 26.38 -5.13 3.76
C ARG A 102 25.76 -5.55 5.10
N ARG A 103 24.54 -5.06 5.39
CA ARG A 103 23.83 -5.23 6.67
C ARG A 103 22.87 -6.41 6.62
N PHE A 104 23.29 -7.54 6.04
CA PHE A 104 22.46 -8.76 6.02
C PHE A 104 22.18 -9.34 7.41
N GLN A 105 22.97 -8.96 8.43
CA GLN A 105 22.72 -9.33 9.83
C GLN A 105 21.38 -8.81 10.37
N VAL A 106 20.71 -7.88 9.67
CA VAL A 106 19.31 -7.47 9.93
C VAL A 106 18.35 -8.66 9.86
N SER A 107 18.73 -9.80 9.26
CA SER A 107 17.92 -11.03 9.30
C SER A 107 18.05 -11.83 10.59
N THR A 108 18.90 -11.41 11.55
CA THR A 108 19.18 -12.18 12.78
C THR A 108 18.56 -11.60 14.04
N ASP A 109 18.18 -10.33 14.01
CA ASP A 109 17.48 -9.67 15.10
C ASP A 109 15.97 -9.51 14.81
N PRO A 110 15.08 -9.60 15.83
CA PRO A 110 13.63 -9.52 15.62
C PRO A 110 13.17 -8.21 14.96
N GLY A 111 13.85 -7.10 15.25
CA GLY A 111 13.52 -5.81 14.65
C GLY A 111 13.84 -5.77 13.16
N GLY A 112 14.99 -6.29 12.77
CA GLY A 112 15.39 -6.39 11.39
C GLY A 112 14.55 -7.38 10.57
N MET A 113 14.13 -8.50 11.16
CA MET A 113 13.11 -9.36 10.54
C MET A 113 11.80 -8.61 10.31
N ALA A 114 11.38 -7.77 11.26
CA ALA A 114 10.18 -6.94 11.09
C ALA A 114 10.34 -5.93 9.94
N VAL A 115 11.51 -5.28 9.80
CA VAL A 115 11.80 -4.37 8.68
C VAL A 115 11.61 -5.04 7.32
N LEU A 116 11.94 -6.33 7.20
CA LEU A 116 11.77 -7.11 5.97
C LEU A 116 10.31 -7.61 5.79
N ALA A 117 9.67 -8.04 6.87
CA ALA A 117 8.34 -8.64 6.81
C ALA A 117 7.20 -7.62 6.69
N LEU A 118 7.33 -6.44 7.32
CA LEU A 118 6.28 -5.42 7.35
C LEU A 118 5.89 -4.86 5.97
N PRO A 119 6.84 -4.56 5.05
CA PRO A 119 6.49 -4.15 3.69
C PRO A 119 5.74 -5.24 2.90
N VAL A 120 6.12 -6.51 3.11
CA VAL A 120 5.44 -7.66 2.51
C VAL A 120 4.00 -7.74 3.03
N ALA A 121 3.84 -7.64 4.35
CA ALA A 121 2.52 -7.62 4.98
C ALA A 121 1.67 -6.43 4.50
N ALA A 122 2.27 -5.26 4.32
CA ALA A 122 1.60 -4.08 3.77
C ALA A 122 1.12 -4.32 2.34
N TYR A 123 1.97 -4.90 1.48
CA TYR A 123 1.58 -5.29 0.12
C TYR A 123 0.41 -6.27 0.10
N VAL A 124 0.44 -7.30 0.96
CA VAL A 124 -0.66 -8.27 1.11
C VAL A 124 -1.95 -7.55 1.53
N CYS A 125 -1.88 -6.60 2.45
CA CYS A 125 -3.05 -5.81 2.84
C CYS A 125 -3.60 -4.97 1.68
N PHE A 126 -2.74 -4.29 0.92
CA PHE A 126 -3.17 -3.57 -0.28
C PHE A 126 -3.76 -4.50 -1.35
N TYR A 127 -3.25 -5.73 -1.46
CA TYR A 127 -3.80 -6.76 -2.33
C TYR A 127 -5.19 -7.24 -1.89
N LEU A 128 -5.39 -7.48 -0.59
CA LEU A 128 -6.71 -7.83 -0.05
C LEU A 128 -7.72 -6.69 -0.23
N ALA A 129 -7.28 -5.43 -0.04
CA ALA A 129 -8.10 -4.26 -0.33
C ALA A 129 -8.53 -4.23 -1.82
N ARG A 130 -7.59 -4.44 -2.75
CA ARG A 130 -7.89 -4.52 -4.18
C ARG A 130 -8.89 -5.63 -4.50
N LEU A 131 -8.74 -6.80 -3.88
CA LEU A 131 -9.65 -7.92 -4.07
C LEU A 131 -11.09 -7.57 -3.65
N GLY A 132 -11.24 -6.82 -2.55
CA GLY A 132 -12.52 -6.24 -2.12
C GLY A 132 -13.13 -5.32 -3.17
N ILE A 133 -12.35 -4.37 -3.70
CA ILE A 133 -12.81 -3.46 -4.77
C ILE A 133 -13.26 -4.23 -6.00
N ASP A 134 -12.49 -5.23 -6.42
CA ASP A 134 -12.79 -6.01 -7.62
C ASP A 134 -14.08 -6.83 -7.46
N ARG A 135 -14.39 -7.31 -6.24
CA ARG A 135 -15.68 -7.95 -5.93
C ARG A 135 -16.84 -6.96 -6.06
N ASP A 136 -16.72 -5.78 -5.44
CA ASP A 136 -17.74 -4.73 -5.50
C ASP A 136 -18.02 -4.28 -6.95
N ILE A 137 -16.98 -4.12 -7.78
CA ILE A 137 -17.13 -3.77 -9.19
C ILE A 137 -17.94 -4.84 -9.94
N ARG A 138 -17.62 -6.12 -9.73
CA ARG A 138 -18.31 -7.22 -10.43
C ARG A 138 -19.79 -7.30 -10.06
N GLU A 139 -20.13 -7.10 -8.80
CA GLU A 139 -21.52 -7.11 -8.34
C GLU A 139 -22.32 -5.97 -8.97
N LEU A 140 -21.76 -4.76 -9.00
CA LEU A 140 -22.43 -3.62 -9.63
C LEU A 140 -22.59 -3.76 -11.13
N VAL A 141 -21.58 -4.30 -11.83
CA VAL A 141 -21.68 -4.56 -13.28
C VAL A 141 -22.79 -5.56 -13.59
N LYS A 142 -22.92 -6.63 -12.79
CA LYS A 142 -24.00 -7.61 -12.96
C LYS A 142 -25.37 -6.96 -12.73
N ALA A 143 -25.52 -6.18 -11.66
CA ALA A 143 -26.78 -5.49 -11.36
C ALA A 143 -27.21 -4.52 -12.49
N ASP A 144 -26.26 -3.79 -13.06
CA ASP A 144 -26.51 -2.87 -14.18
C ASP A 144 -26.93 -3.64 -15.46
N GLN A 145 -26.32 -4.79 -15.73
CA GLN A 145 -26.70 -5.65 -16.86
C GLN A 145 -28.10 -6.25 -16.72
N PHE A 146 -28.54 -6.59 -15.50
CA PHE A 146 -29.92 -7.06 -15.28
C PHE A 146 -30.93 -5.93 -15.50
N ARG A 147 -30.66 -4.72 -15.01
CA ARG A 147 -31.55 -3.57 -15.15
C ARG A 147 -31.77 -3.14 -16.61
N LEU A 148 -30.82 -3.37 -17.51
CA LEU A 148 -30.94 -3.06 -18.93
C LEU A 148 -31.69 -4.15 -19.73
N ARG A 149 -32.01 -5.29 -19.11
CA ARG A 149 -32.75 -6.40 -19.73
C ARG A 149 -34.24 -6.41 -19.42
N ASP A 150 -34.67 -5.64 -18.42
CA ASP A 150 -36.07 -5.41 -18.04
C ASP A 150 -36.56 -4.07 -18.61
#